data_AF-A0A085ZTZ6-F1
#
_entry.id   AF-A0A085ZTZ6-F1
#
_cell.length_a   1.000
_cell.length_b   1.000
_cell.length_c   1.000
_cell.angle_alpha   90.00
_cell.angle_beta   90.00
_cell.angle_gamma   90.00
#
_symmetry.space_group_name_H-M   'P 1'
#
loop_
_entity.id
_entity.type
_entity.pdbx_description
1 polymer ?
#
loop_
_entity_poly.entity_id
_entity_poly.type
_entity_poly.pdbx_seq_one_letter_code
_entity_poly.pdbx_strand_id
1 'polypeptide(L)'
;MHSQNIFGEKWNISEIIGQDTKYTQEYTLSKIDQSDNNYVMQGTKISFDKDNTFNCLYSARCGNDCFPSSVGTYKIIDNKHINLFVKEFRQTGFCEHKKIALNLNLGQYYISQKSDTIIKLIKSDGNIFQDNLNEKYSLMIDDYIKEIKHRTADLLNFKTNLTDDSLIVNAYIKNKTKIKNYKILYSKKQNAIFLVNLIKNEDVKNDYFYIIHTFEKNYEYQVGYYKLKKK
;
A
#
# COMPACT_ATOMS: atom_id res chain seq x y z
N MET A 1 -18.93 9.58 -19.40
CA MET A 1 -18.11 8.70 -18.55
C MET A 1 -18.90 8.42 -17.28
N HIS A 2 -19.40 7.20 -17.11
CA HIS A 2 -20.05 6.81 -15.86
C HIS A 2 -18.94 6.55 -14.83
N SER A 3 -18.74 7.46 -13.88
CA SER A 3 -17.89 7.17 -12.73
C SER A 3 -18.49 5.98 -11.99
N GLN A 4 -17.75 4.89 -11.88
CA GLN A 4 -18.15 3.83 -10.96
C GLN A 4 -18.19 4.42 -9.56
N ASN A 5 -19.36 4.31 -8.94
CA ASN A 5 -19.60 4.88 -7.64
C ASN A 5 -19.05 3.90 -6.60
N ILE A 6 -17.87 4.18 -6.06
CA ILE A 6 -17.28 3.37 -4.99
C ILE A 6 -18.20 3.28 -3.75
N PHE A 7 -19.16 4.20 -3.63
CA PHE A 7 -20.09 4.33 -2.52
C PHE A 7 -21.36 3.50 -2.73
N GLY A 8 -21.74 2.75 -1.70
CA GLY A 8 -22.84 1.80 -1.71
C GLY A 8 -22.52 0.45 -2.35
N GLU A 9 -21.26 0.21 -2.70
CA GLU A 9 -20.78 -1.04 -3.30
C GLU A 9 -19.76 -1.74 -2.40
N LYS A 10 -19.60 -3.04 -2.62
CA LYS A 10 -18.61 -3.88 -1.93
C LYS A 10 -17.46 -4.21 -2.87
N TRP A 11 -16.24 -4.03 -2.41
CA TRP A 11 -15.01 -4.23 -3.16
C TRP A 11 -14.08 -5.20 -2.44
N ASN A 12 -13.27 -5.93 -3.20
CA ASN A 12 -12.05 -6.49 -2.64
C ASN A 12 -11.06 -5.34 -2.40
N ILE A 13 -10.25 -5.43 -1.35
CA ILE A 13 -9.23 -4.44 -1.04
C ILE A 13 -7.89 -5.11 -0.72
N SER A 14 -6.78 -4.47 -1.07
CA SER A 14 -5.44 -5.03 -0.88
C SER A 14 -5.03 -5.24 0.59
N GLU A 15 -5.57 -4.45 1.52
CA GLU A 15 -5.24 -4.52 2.96
C GLU A 15 -6.39 -3.94 3.80
N ILE A 16 -6.49 -4.35 5.07
CA ILE A 16 -7.43 -3.75 6.03
C ILE A 16 -7.03 -2.30 6.29
N ILE A 17 -7.99 -1.37 6.14
CA ILE A 17 -7.74 0.04 6.38
C ILE A 17 -7.39 0.26 7.86
N GLY A 18 -6.24 0.86 8.13
CA GLY A 18 -5.76 1.12 9.49
C GLY A 18 -5.05 -0.04 10.17
N GLN A 19 -4.82 -1.16 9.49
CA GLN A 19 -3.97 -2.24 10.00
C GLN A 19 -2.50 -1.82 10.08
N ASP A 20 -2.02 -1.11 9.07
CA ASP A 20 -0.70 -0.47 9.04
C ASP A 20 -0.90 1.02 8.73
N THR A 21 -0.67 1.85 9.74
CA THR A 21 -0.84 3.30 9.64
C THR A 21 0.45 4.01 9.25
N LYS A 22 1.58 3.30 9.21
CA LYS A 22 2.91 3.87 8.99
C LYS A 22 3.34 3.75 7.52
N TYR A 23 3.17 2.58 6.91
CA TYR A 23 3.76 2.29 5.59
C TYR A 23 2.73 2.17 4.47
N THR A 24 1.44 2.12 4.78
CA THR A 24 0.39 2.00 3.76
C THR A 24 0.12 3.36 3.09
N GLN A 25 0.74 3.55 1.92
CA GLN A 25 0.56 4.74 1.08
C GLN A 25 -0.61 4.60 0.09
N GLU A 26 -1.07 3.38 -0.19
CA GLU A 26 -2.18 3.17 -1.10
C GLU A 26 -2.98 1.90 -0.80
N TYR A 27 -4.24 1.92 -1.20
CA TYR A 27 -5.11 0.75 -1.24
C TYR A 27 -5.55 0.48 -2.68
N THR A 28 -5.53 -0.77 -3.10
CA THR A 28 -6.11 -1.19 -4.39
C THR A 28 -7.45 -1.85 -4.14
N LEU A 29 -8.49 -1.36 -4.79
CA LEU A 29 -9.83 -1.90 -4.79
C LEU A 29 -10.05 -2.64 -6.10
N SER A 30 -10.57 -3.86 -6.03
CA SER A 30 -10.99 -4.61 -7.21
C SER A 30 -12.44 -5.06 -7.10
N LYS A 31 -13.15 -4.97 -8.22
CA LYS A 31 -14.57 -5.34 -8.29
C LYS A 31 -14.71 -6.81 -7.90
N ILE A 32 -15.72 -7.12 -7.08
CA ILE A 32 -16.03 -8.50 -6.72
C ILE A 32 -16.71 -9.16 -7.91
N ASP A 33 -16.10 -10.23 -8.42
CA ASP A 33 -16.76 -11.11 -9.39
C ASP A 33 -17.79 -11.98 -8.65
N GLN A 34 -19.07 -11.66 -8.84
CA GLN A 34 -20.18 -12.37 -8.21
C GLN A 34 -20.39 -13.77 -8.76
N SER A 35 -19.82 -14.09 -9.94
CA SER A 35 -19.88 -15.44 -10.51
C SER A 35 -18.88 -16.40 -9.86
N ASP A 36 -17.86 -15.85 -9.16
CA ASP A 36 -16.87 -16.63 -8.43
C ASP A 36 -17.25 -16.73 -6.94
N ASN A 37 -18.01 -17.77 -6.60
CA ASN A 37 -18.42 -18.09 -5.23
C ASN A 37 -17.23 -18.13 -4.24
N ASN A 38 -16.01 -18.43 -4.70
CA ASN A 38 -14.84 -18.51 -3.84
C ASN A 38 -14.32 -17.12 -3.47
N TYR A 39 -14.30 -16.20 -4.44
CA TYR A 39 -13.96 -14.79 -4.25
C TYR A 39 -15.03 -14.04 -3.45
N VAL A 40 -16.31 -14.37 -3.65
CA VAL A 40 -17.42 -13.78 -2.86
C VAL A 40 -17.30 -14.11 -1.37
N MET A 41 -16.73 -15.27 -1.02
CA MET A 41 -16.63 -15.74 0.38
C MET A 41 -15.30 -15.45 1.09
N GLN A 42 -14.20 -15.21 0.37
CA GLN A 42 -12.86 -15.09 0.98
C GLN A 42 -12.15 -13.77 0.64
N GLY A 43 -11.06 -13.49 1.35
CA GLY A 43 -10.21 -12.32 1.15
C GLY A 43 -10.66 -11.09 1.94
N THR A 44 -9.93 -10.01 1.73
CA THR A 44 -10.17 -8.71 2.37
C THR A 44 -11.17 -7.91 1.55
N LYS A 45 -12.22 -7.43 2.20
CA LYS A 45 -13.32 -6.72 1.57
C LYS A 45 -13.60 -5.41 2.29
N ILE A 46 -14.09 -4.44 1.54
CA ILE A 46 -14.56 -3.16 2.06
C ILE A 46 -15.91 -2.79 1.47
N SER A 47 -16.78 -2.20 2.27
CA SER A 47 -17.94 -1.43 1.81
C SER A 47 -17.82 0.01 2.29
N PHE A 48 -18.10 0.96 1.40
CA PHE A 48 -18.33 2.35 1.77
C PHE A 48 -19.84 2.58 1.75
N ASP A 49 -20.46 2.62 2.93
CA ASP A 49 -21.91 2.65 3.07
C ASP A 49 -22.46 4.06 2.85
N LYS A 50 -23.70 4.17 2.35
CA LYS A 50 -24.31 5.47 1.94
C LYS A 50 -24.49 6.46 3.10
N ASP A 51 -24.34 6.01 4.35
CA ASP A 51 -24.38 6.82 5.56
C ASP A 51 -22.99 7.37 5.96
N ASN A 52 -22.02 7.36 5.04
CA ASN A 52 -20.65 7.82 5.22
C ASN A 52 -19.82 6.98 6.20
N THR A 53 -20.22 5.73 6.44
CA THR A 53 -19.44 4.75 7.20
C THR A 53 -18.72 3.77 6.28
N PHE A 54 -17.69 3.09 6.77
CA PHE A 54 -17.13 1.96 6.06
C PHE A 54 -16.90 0.78 6.99
N ASN A 55 -16.97 -0.40 6.41
CA ASN A 55 -16.67 -1.67 7.05
C ASN A 55 -15.63 -2.43 6.21
N CYS A 56 -14.48 -2.71 6.80
CA CYS A 56 -13.38 -3.42 6.15
C CYS A 56 -13.05 -4.68 6.92
N LEU A 57 -13.06 -5.86 6.28
CA LEU A 57 -12.92 -7.13 6.98
C LEU A 57 -12.22 -8.18 6.12
N TYR A 58 -11.45 -9.04 6.77
CA TYR A 58 -10.87 -10.22 6.18
C TYR A 58 -11.71 -11.45 6.49
N SER A 59 -11.85 -12.34 5.50
CA SER A 59 -12.60 -13.59 5.59
C SER A 59 -11.79 -14.74 4.99
N ALA A 60 -11.82 -15.91 5.64
CA ALA A 60 -11.17 -17.14 5.19
C ALA A 60 -12.12 -18.34 5.36
N ARG A 61 -11.94 -19.39 4.55
CA ARG A 61 -12.85 -20.55 4.51
C ARG A 61 -12.95 -21.35 5.81
N CYS A 62 -11.85 -21.50 6.53
CA CYS A 62 -11.74 -22.56 7.54
C CYS A 62 -11.69 -22.08 9.00
N GLY A 63 -11.98 -20.81 9.31
CA GLY A 63 -12.07 -20.32 10.71
C GLY A 63 -10.75 -20.33 11.52
N ASN A 64 -9.72 -21.03 11.05
CA ASN A 64 -8.42 -21.19 11.70
C ASN A 64 -7.41 -20.16 11.16
N ASP A 65 -7.80 -18.89 11.18
CA ASP A 65 -6.96 -17.77 10.72
C ASP A 65 -7.07 -16.58 11.70
N CYS A 66 -6.27 -15.55 11.49
CA CYS A 66 -6.53 -14.22 12.01
C CYS A 66 -7.60 -13.52 11.16
N PHE A 67 -8.59 -12.92 11.81
CA PHE A 67 -9.64 -12.14 11.15
C PHE A 67 -9.52 -10.67 11.54
N PRO A 68 -8.59 -9.91 10.92
CA PRO A 68 -8.54 -8.47 11.11
C PRO A 68 -9.75 -7.79 10.46
N SER A 69 -10.25 -6.76 11.12
CA SER A 69 -11.29 -5.88 10.60
C SER A 69 -11.11 -4.47 11.13
N SER A 70 -11.66 -3.50 10.40
CA SER A 70 -11.75 -2.11 10.84
C SER A 70 -13.07 -1.49 10.42
N VAL A 71 -13.50 -0.53 11.22
CA VAL A 71 -14.69 0.27 10.96
C VAL A 71 -14.36 1.74 11.13
N GLY A 72 -15.04 2.58 10.37
CA GLY A 72 -14.75 3.99 10.36
C GLY A 72 -15.75 4.80 9.57
N THR A 73 -15.36 6.03 9.24
CA THR A 73 -16.13 6.94 8.42
C THR A 73 -15.28 7.45 7.28
N TYR A 74 -15.97 7.94 6.24
CA TYR A 74 -15.32 8.61 5.14
C TYR A 74 -16.01 9.94 4.83
N LYS A 75 -15.27 10.84 4.18
CA LYS A 75 -15.83 12.09 3.64
C LYS A 75 -15.38 12.26 2.21
N ILE A 76 -16.34 12.43 1.31
CA ILE A 76 -16.07 12.84 -0.07
C ILE A 76 -15.65 14.31 -0.01
N ILE A 77 -14.46 14.61 -0.48
CA ILE A 77 -13.93 15.98 -0.51
C ILE A 77 -14.31 16.62 -1.85
N ASP A 78 -14.11 15.89 -2.94
CA ASP A 78 -14.49 16.25 -4.30
C ASP A 78 -14.64 14.96 -5.14
N ASN A 79 -14.70 15.08 -6.46
CA ASN A 79 -14.82 13.95 -7.38
C ASN A 79 -13.55 13.08 -7.51
N LYS A 80 -12.44 13.49 -6.90
CA LYS A 80 -11.13 12.86 -6.97
C LYS A 80 -10.55 12.52 -5.59
N HIS A 81 -11.14 12.99 -4.51
CA HIS A 81 -10.56 12.83 -3.17
C HIS A 81 -11.57 12.34 -2.14
N ILE A 82 -11.10 11.40 -1.32
CA ILE A 82 -11.81 10.87 -0.16
C ILE A 82 -10.93 11.01 1.08
N ASN A 83 -11.49 11.46 2.18
CA ASN A 83 -10.83 11.42 3.48
C ASN A 83 -11.33 10.20 4.27
N LEU A 84 -10.40 9.49 4.94
CA LEU A 84 -10.70 8.29 5.69
C LEU A 84 -10.38 8.47 7.18
N PHE A 85 -11.34 8.13 8.03
CA PHE A 85 -11.17 8.10 9.48
C PHE A 85 -11.44 6.69 9.99
N VAL A 86 -10.47 6.09 10.69
CA VAL A 86 -10.61 4.76 11.30
C VAL A 86 -11.00 4.94 12.75
N LYS A 87 -12.20 4.47 13.11
CA LYS A 87 -12.68 4.49 14.50
C LYS A 87 -12.03 3.38 15.30
N GLU A 88 -12.07 2.16 14.78
CA GLU A 88 -11.65 0.98 15.53
C GLU A 88 -11.03 -0.07 14.60
N PHE A 89 -10.01 -0.76 15.11
CA PHE A 89 -9.44 -1.96 14.54
C PHE A 89 -9.67 -3.14 15.49
N ARG A 90 -10.05 -4.28 14.92
CA ARG A 90 -10.24 -5.55 15.65
C ARG A 90 -9.47 -6.66 14.97
N GLN A 91 -9.04 -7.62 15.76
CA GLN A 91 -8.51 -8.90 15.27
C GLN A 91 -9.00 -10.01 16.19
N THR A 92 -9.53 -11.07 15.59
CA THR A 92 -10.02 -12.26 16.30
C THR A 92 -9.54 -13.53 15.59
N GLY A 93 -9.89 -14.70 16.11
CA GLY A 93 -9.58 -16.00 15.51
C GLY A 93 -8.43 -16.72 16.19
N PHE A 94 -7.67 -17.49 15.42
CA PHE A 94 -6.55 -18.33 15.88
C PHE A 94 -5.23 -17.55 16.01
N CYS A 95 -5.31 -16.38 16.66
CA CYS A 95 -4.13 -15.56 16.97
C CYS A 95 -4.43 -14.59 18.12
N GLU A 96 -3.52 -13.65 18.36
CA GLU A 96 -3.71 -12.62 19.37
C GLU A 96 -4.97 -11.79 19.09
N HIS A 97 -5.88 -11.74 20.06
CA HIS A 97 -7.09 -10.94 19.96
C HIS A 97 -6.78 -9.47 20.23
N LYS A 98 -7.26 -8.59 19.35
CA LYS A 98 -7.05 -7.15 19.45
C LYS A 98 -8.37 -6.44 19.32
N LYS A 99 -8.57 -5.41 20.14
CA LYS A 99 -9.64 -4.44 19.99
C LYS A 99 -9.07 -3.08 20.37
N ILE A 100 -8.84 -2.25 19.37
CA ILE A 100 -8.11 -0.99 19.51
C ILE A 100 -9.02 0.12 19.00
N ALA A 101 -9.39 1.04 19.88
CA ALA A 101 -9.99 2.31 19.49
C ALA A 101 -8.88 3.17 18.85
N LEU A 102 -8.80 3.16 17.53
CA LEU A 102 -7.77 3.89 16.80
C LEU A 102 -8.06 5.40 16.77
N ASN A 103 -9.33 5.77 16.53
CA ASN A 103 -9.77 7.16 16.39
C ASN A 103 -8.80 8.03 15.55
N LEU A 104 -8.38 7.50 14.41
CA LEU A 104 -7.30 8.06 13.62
C LEU A 104 -7.81 8.57 12.27
N ASN A 105 -7.59 9.84 12.00
CA ASN A 105 -7.73 10.39 10.65
C ASN A 105 -6.52 9.96 9.81
N LEU A 106 -6.72 9.10 8.82
CA LEU A 106 -5.66 8.66 7.92
C LEU A 106 -5.27 9.70 6.88
N GLY A 107 -6.08 10.75 6.74
CA GLY A 107 -5.89 11.82 5.78
C GLY A 107 -6.68 11.58 4.49
N GLN A 108 -6.32 12.37 3.47
CA GLN A 108 -6.94 12.34 2.16
C GLN A 108 -6.26 11.31 1.25
N TYR A 109 -7.05 10.74 0.36
CA TYR A 109 -6.63 9.83 -0.68
C TYR A 109 -7.20 10.28 -2.01
N TYR A 110 -6.34 10.32 -3.03
CA TYR A 110 -6.70 10.48 -4.43
C TYR A 110 -7.30 9.18 -4.98
N ILE A 111 -8.44 9.30 -5.67
CA ILE A 111 -9.20 8.23 -6.30
C ILE A 111 -8.72 8.12 -7.75
N SER A 112 -7.81 7.17 -7.97
CA SER A 112 -7.26 6.84 -9.29
C SER A 112 -8.03 5.65 -9.88
N GLN A 113 -8.88 5.91 -10.87
CA GLN A 113 -9.56 4.85 -11.61
C GLN A 113 -8.62 4.28 -12.69
N LYS A 114 -8.23 3.01 -12.54
CA LYS A 114 -7.33 2.32 -13.47
C LYS A 114 -8.08 1.59 -14.58
N SER A 115 -9.26 1.09 -14.27
CA SER A 115 -10.19 0.45 -15.20
C SER A 115 -11.61 0.51 -14.62
N ASP A 116 -12.56 -0.10 -15.31
CA ASP A 116 -13.92 -0.36 -14.81
C ASP A 116 -13.96 -1.46 -13.72
N THR A 117 -12.81 -1.95 -13.27
CA THR A 117 -12.76 -3.00 -12.25
C THR A 117 -11.70 -2.75 -11.20
N ILE A 118 -10.82 -1.77 -11.39
CA ILE A 118 -9.70 -1.48 -10.52
C ILE A 118 -9.65 0.01 -10.20
N ILE A 119 -9.65 0.32 -8.91
CA ILE A 119 -9.50 1.66 -8.37
C ILE A 119 -8.34 1.63 -7.37
N LYS A 120 -7.52 2.68 -7.36
CA LYS A 120 -6.52 2.90 -6.33
C LYS A 120 -6.89 4.12 -5.50
N LEU A 121 -6.83 3.97 -4.19
CA LEU A 121 -6.82 5.08 -3.24
C LEU A 121 -5.37 5.36 -2.89
N ILE A 122 -4.82 6.47 -3.39
CA ILE A 122 -3.40 6.85 -3.23
C ILE A 122 -3.33 8.01 -2.24
N LYS A 123 -2.48 7.93 -1.21
CA LYS A 123 -2.38 8.98 -0.19
C LYS A 123 -2.06 10.32 -0.84
N SER A 124 -2.79 11.34 -0.40
CA SER A 124 -2.82 12.66 -1.03
C SER A 124 -2.73 13.76 0.01
N ASP A 125 -2.09 14.86 -0.37
CA ASP A 125 -2.10 16.14 0.33
C ASP A 125 -3.13 17.13 -0.26
N GLY A 126 -3.96 16.67 -1.21
CA GLY A 126 -4.93 17.45 -1.96
C GLY A 126 -4.36 18.18 -3.18
N ASN A 127 -3.06 18.00 -3.49
CA ASN A 127 -2.43 18.60 -4.66
C ASN A 127 -2.50 17.69 -5.89
N ILE A 128 -3.38 18.03 -6.82
CA ILE A 128 -3.61 17.21 -8.03
C ILE A 128 -2.36 16.98 -8.89
N PHE A 129 -1.41 17.92 -8.91
CA PHE A 129 -0.16 17.73 -9.65
C PHE A 129 0.69 16.65 -8.99
N GLN A 130 0.80 16.67 -7.66
CA GLN A 130 1.51 15.64 -6.90
C GLN A 130 0.78 14.30 -6.94
N ASP A 131 -0.56 14.29 -6.92
CA ASP A 131 -1.36 13.06 -7.05
C ASP A 131 -1.09 12.35 -8.38
N ASN A 132 -1.05 13.11 -9.48
CA ASN A 132 -0.72 12.58 -10.80
C ASN A 132 0.72 12.04 -10.87
N LEU A 133 1.65 12.60 -10.10
CA LEU A 133 3.01 12.06 -9.99
C LEU A 133 3.03 10.77 -9.16
N ASN A 134 2.39 10.77 -7.99
CA ASN A 134 2.27 9.59 -7.12
C ASN A 134 1.60 8.42 -7.85
N GLU A 135 0.59 8.71 -8.67
CA GLU A 135 -0.06 7.72 -9.52
C GLU A 135 0.91 7.08 -10.52
N LYS A 136 1.77 7.88 -11.16
CA LYS A 136 2.80 7.36 -12.08
C LYS A 136 3.86 6.55 -11.33
N TYR A 137 4.32 7.02 -10.18
CA TYR A 137 5.31 6.32 -9.36
C TYR A 137 4.78 4.99 -8.82
N SER A 138 3.52 4.97 -8.38
CA SER A 138 2.80 3.77 -7.98
C SER A 138 2.80 2.71 -9.10
N LEU A 139 2.51 3.13 -10.34
CA LEU A 139 2.55 2.24 -11.51
C LEU A 139 3.96 1.74 -11.82
N MET A 140 4.98 2.59 -11.70
CA MET A 140 6.38 2.17 -11.89
C MET A 140 6.78 1.06 -10.91
N ILE A 141 6.37 1.18 -9.64
CA ILE A 141 6.60 0.13 -8.64
C ILE A 141 5.81 -1.14 -8.97
N ASP A 142 4.55 -1.03 -9.43
CA ASP A 142 3.78 -2.20 -9.86
C ASP A 142 4.48 -2.97 -10.98
N ASP A 143 4.98 -2.27 -11.99
CA ASP A 143 5.68 -2.87 -13.11
C ASP A 143 7.00 -3.51 -12.67
N TYR A 144 7.73 -2.87 -11.75
CA TYR A 144 8.91 -3.45 -11.13
C TYR A 144 8.59 -4.73 -10.34
N ILE A 145 7.56 -4.73 -9.49
CA ILE A 145 7.14 -5.91 -8.73
C ILE A 145 6.79 -7.06 -9.69
N LYS A 146 6.10 -6.76 -10.80
CA LYS A 146 5.80 -7.75 -11.85
C LYS A 146 7.07 -8.27 -12.54
N GLU A 147 8.08 -7.43 -12.75
CA GLU A 147 9.35 -7.81 -13.39
C GLU A 147 10.19 -8.74 -12.51
N ILE A 148 10.28 -8.45 -11.21
CA ILE A 148 11.07 -9.27 -10.28
C ILE A 148 10.33 -10.53 -9.82
N LYS A 149 8.98 -10.51 -9.81
CA LYS A 149 8.12 -11.61 -9.36
C LYS A 149 8.51 -12.10 -7.96
N HIS A 150 8.95 -13.35 -7.85
CA HIS A 150 9.32 -14.01 -6.59
C HIS A 150 10.80 -13.81 -6.22
N ARG A 151 11.59 -13.09 -7.02
CA ARG A 151 13.03 -12.87 -6.81
C ARG A 151 13.35 -11.72 -5.85
N THR A 152 12.34 -11.19 -5.17
CA THR A 152 12.49 -10.10 -4.22
C THR A 152 13.55 -10.40 -3.16
N ALA A 153 13.52 -11.61 -2.57
CA ALA A 153 14.47 -12.01 -1.54
C ALA A 153 15.90 -12.11 -2.09
N ASP A 154 16.07 -12.52 -3.35
CA ASP A 154 17.37 -12.68 -4.00
C ASP A 154 18.11 -11.34 -4.20
N LEU A 155 17.38 -10.22 -4.17
CA LEU A 155 17.96 -8.88 -4.32
C LEU A 155 18.57 -8.36 -3.02
N LEU A 156 18.22 -8.94 -1.88
CA LEU A 156 18.68 -8.51 -0.56
C LEU A 156 20.17 -8.81 -0.38
N ASN A 157 20.98 -7.79 -0.09
CA ASN A 157 22.44 -7.92 -0.03
C ASN A 157 23.13 -6.95 0.96
N PHE A 158 22.37 -6.33 1.83
CA PHE A 158 22.85 -5.44 2.88
C PHE A 158 22.00 -5.61 4.14
N LYS A 159 22.64 -5.55 5.31
CA LYS A 159 21.99 -5.68 6.61
C LYS A 159 22.12 -4.40 7.41
N THR A 160 21.06 -4.03 8.12
CA THR A 160 21.07 -2.91 9.06
C THR A 160 20.07 -3.16 10.18
N ASN A 161 20.28 -2.53 11.33
CA ASN A 161 19.39 -2.54 12.48
C ASN A 161 18.49 -1.28 12.54
N LEU A 162 18.55 -0.43 11.50
CA LEU A 162 17.69 0.75 11.37
C LEU A 162 16.25 0.33 11.04
N THR A 163 15.28 1.02 11.63
CA THR A 163 13.83 0.70 11.48
C THR A 163 13.06 1.76 10.66
N ASP A 164 13.64 2.94 10.49
CA ASP A 164 13.05 4.01 9.69
C ASP A 164 13.39 3.82 8.21
N ASP A 165 12.39 3.90 7.34
CA ASP A 165 12.53 3.65 5.90
C ASP A 165 13.58 4.56 5.26
N SER A 166 13.54 5.86 5.57
CA SER A 166 14.50 6.82 5.01
C SER A 166 15.92 6.56 5.49
N LEU A 167 16.08 6.17 6.77
CA LEU A 167 17.39 5.82 7.32
C LEU A 167 17.94 4.53 6.71
N ILE A 168 17.10 3.51 6.51
CA ILE A 168 17.48 2.25 5.86
C ILE A 168 17.95 2.51 4.42
N VAL A 169 17.18 3.26 3.65
CA VAL A 169 17.53 3.67 2.27
C VAL A 169 18.86 4.43 2.25
N ASN A 170 19.04 5.40 3.15
CA ASN A 170 20.28 6.18 3.24
C ASN A 170 21.49 5.29 3.57
N ALA A 171 21.34 4.41 4.56
CA ALA A 171 22.40 3.48 4.94
C ALA A 171 22.80 2.59 3.76
N TYR A 172 21.84 2.07 2.99
CA TYR A 172 22.13 1.30 1.80
C TYR A 172 22.90 2.12 0.76
N ILE A 173 22.39 3.29 0.38
CA ILE A 173 22.98 4.14 -0.66
C ILE A 173 24.42 4.50 -0.30
N LYS A 174 24.66 4.92 0.94
CA LYS A 174 25.98 5.29 1.44
C LYS A 174 26.99 4.14 1.42
N ASN A 175 26.55 2.91 1.70
CA ASN A 175 27.44 1.75 1.83
C ASN A 175 27.61 0.93 0.54
N LYS A 176 26.61 0.91 -0.34
CA LYS A 176 26.54 0.00 -1.49
C LYS A 176 26.56 0.70 -2.84
N THR A 177 26.44 2.03 -2.87
CA THR A 177 26.36 2.79 -4.13
C THR A 177 27.36 3.95 -4.17
N LYS A 178 27.47 4.63 -5.31
CA LYS A 178 28.27 5.85 -5.49
C LYS A 178 27.41 7.13 -5.61
N ILE A 179 26.11 7.02 -5.30
CA ILE A 179 25.15 8.11 -5.45
C ILE A 179 25.33 9.08 -4.28
N LYS A 180 25.50 10.36 -4.59
CA LYS A 180 25.67 11.45 -3.62
C LYS A 180 24.35 12.13 -3.33
N ASN A 181 23.58 12.44 -4.38
CA ASN A 181 22.30 13.11 -4.27
C ASN A 181 21.18 12.20 -4.80
N TYR A 182 20.15 12.00 -3.98
CA TYR A 182 19.01 11.19 -4.35
C TYR A 182 17.74 11.71 -3.68
N LYS A 183 16.60 11.33 -4.25
CA LYS A 183 15.28 11.58 -3.68
C LYS A 183 14.45 10.30 -3.71
N ILE A 184 13.90 9.90 -2.56
CA ILE A 184 12.84 8.90 -2.49
C ILE A 184 11.58 9.55 -3.06
N LEU A 185 11.08 9.02 -4.17
CA LEU A 185 9.91 9.58 -4.86
C LEU A 185 8.61 8.99 -4.33
N TYR A 186 8.62 7.70 -4.03
CA TYR A 186 7.43 6.98 -3.59
C TYR A 186 7.82 5.66 -2.93
N SER A 187 7.06 5.24 -1.93
CA SER A 187 7.28 4.01 -1.18
C SER A 187 5.99 3.20 -1.15
N LYS A 188 6.09 1.89 -1.36
CA LYS A 188 4.92 1.02 -1.44
C LYS A 188 5.24 -0.37 -0.88
N LYS A 189 4.29 -0.90 -0.11
CA LYS A 189 4.34 -2.30 0.33
C LYS A 189 4.12 -3.22 -0.86
N GLN A 190 5.03 -4.16 -1.06
CA GLN A 190 4.81 -5.26 -1.99
C GLN A 190 3.90 -6.33 -1.34
N ASN A 191 4.11 -6.60 -0.05
CA ASN A 191 3.32 -7.52 0.77
C ASN A 191 3.56 -7.23 2.26
N ALA A 192 3.23 -8.18 3.14
CA ALA A 192 3.44 -8.06 4.58
C ALA A 192 4.92 -8.02 5.03
N ILE A 193 5.86 -8.32 4.13
CA ILE A 193 7.29 -8.48 4.44
C ILE A 193 8.10 -7.32 3.85
N PHE A 194 7.82 -6.93 2.61
CA PHE A 194 8.69 -6.05 1.84
C PHE A 194 8.10 -4.66 1.56
N LEU A 195 8.95 -3.64 1.70
CA LEU A 195 8.73 -2.30 1.15
C LEU A 195 9.61 -2.08 -0.07
N VAL A 196 9.04 -1.47 -1.11
CA VAL A 196 9.75 -0.99 -2.28
C VAL A 196 9.77 0.54 -2.25
N ASN A 197 10.95 1.11 -2.42
CA ASN A 197 11.19 2.53 -2.62
C ASN A 197 11.57 2.78 -4.07
N LEU A 198 10.83 3.66 -4.77
CA LEU A 198 11.27 4.24 -6.03
C LEU A 198 12.16 5.45 -5.72
N ILE A 199 13.38 5.43 -6.25
CA ILE A 199 14.38 6.46 -5.97
C ILE A 199 14.87 7.07 -7.26
N LYS A 200 14.97 8.40 -7.26
CA LYS A 200 15.63 9.18 -8.30
C LYS A 200 17.06 9.46 -7.88
N ASN A 201 18.01 9.08 -8.71
CA ASN A 201 19.37 9.58 -8.63
C ASN A 201 19.37 11.01 -9.19
N GLU A 202 19.76 11.98 -8.37
CA GLU A 202 19.80 13.39 -8.78
C GLU A 202 21.15 13.79 -9.40
N ASP A 203 22.17 12.95 -9.25
CA ASP A 203 23.48 13.16 -9.89
C ASP A 203 23.45 12.89 -11.40
N VAL A 204 22.47 12.13 -11.89
CA VAL A 204 22.36 11.71 -13.30
C VAL A 204 20.95 11.95 -13.82
N LYS A 205 20.84 12.58 -14.99
CA LYS A 205 19.55 12.87 -15.62
C LYS A 205 18.80 11.57 -15.95
N ASN A 206 17.51 11.53 -15.60
CA ASN A 206 16.58 10.43 -15.89
C ASN A 206 17.03 9.07 -15.34
N ASP A 207 17.68 9.08 -14.18
CA ASP A 207 18.22 7.87 -13.58
C ASP A 207 17.43 7.47 -12.35
N TYR A 208 16.78 6.31 -12.43
CA TYR A 208 15.89 5.80 -11.39
C TYR A 208 16.25 4.35 -11.04
N PHE A 209 15.96 3.98 -9.80
CA PHE A 209 16.22 2.65 -9.29
C PHE A 209 15.27 2.34 -8.14
N TYR A 210 15.23 1.07 -7.75
CA TYR A 210 14.45 0.62 -6.61
C TYR A 210 15.37 0.15 -5.50
N ILE A 211 15.00 0.49 -4.28
CA ILE A 211 15.54 -0.14 -3.08
C ILE A 211 14.40 -0.88 -2.39
N ILE A 212 14.64 -2.14 -2.05
CA ILE A 212 13.69 -2.99 -1.35
C ILE A 212 14.24 -3.35 0.02
N HIS A 213 13.40 -3.37 1.06
CA HIS A 213 13.82 -3.90 2.36
C HIS A 213 12.71 -4.64 3.10
N THR A 214 13.12 -5.49 4.04
CA THR A 214 12.23 -6.28 4.92
C THR A 214 11.94 -5.54 6.21
N PHE A 215 10.75 -5.70 6.80
CA PHE A 215 10.43 -5.21 8.16
C PHE A 215 10.42 -6.31 9.23
N GLU A 216 11.22 -7.37 9.09
CA GLU A 216 11.16 -8.52 10.01
C GLU A 216 11.42 -8.08 11.46
N LYS A 217 10.49 -8.44 12.36
CA LYS A 217 10.43 -7.92 13.74
C LYS A 217 11.56 -8.37 14.65
N ASN A 218 12.48 -9.20 14.18
CA ASN A 218 13.55 -9.76 14.99
C ASN A 218 14.92 -9.43 14.37
N TYR A 219 15.31 -8.19 14.62
CA TYR A 219 16.68 -7.68 14.81
C TYR A 219 17.55 -7.29 13.60
N GLU A 220 17.25 -7.66 12.35
CA GLU A 220 17.99 -7.11 11.19
C GLU A 220 17.10 -6.90 9.95
N TYR A 221 17.11 -5.67 9.45
CA TYR A 221 16.52 -5.27 8.17
C TYR A 221 17.48 -5.63 7.06
N GLN A 222 16.98 -6.36 6.06
CA GLN A 222 17.74 -6.67 4.87
C GLN A 222 17.30 -5.76 3.73
N VAL A 223 18.26 -5.30 2.94
CA VAL A 223 18.04 -4.31 1.89
C VAL A 223 18.68 -4.76 0.59
N GLY A 224 18.00 -4.51 -0.52
CA GLY A 224 18.42 -4.85 -1.88
C GLY A 224 18.20 -3.71 -2.86
N TYR A 225 18.74 -3.85 -4.06
CA TYR A 225 18.72 -2.81 -5.10
C TYR A 225 18.45 -3.38 -6.49
N TYR A 226 17.71 -2.61 -7.29
CA TYR A 226 17.48 -2.90 -8.69
C TYR A 226 17.58 -1.64 -9.56
N LYS A 227 18.41 -1.69 -10.61
CA LYS A 227 18.47 -0.63 -11.61
C LYS A 227 17.38 -0.81 -12.66
N LEU A 228 16.62 0.25 -12.95
CA LEU A 228 15.77 0.25 -14.14
C LEU A 228 16.63 0.07 -15.38
N LYS A 229 16.32 -0.97 -16.16
CA LYS A 229 16.90 -1.12 -17.50
C LYS A 229 16.42 0.06 -18.34
N LYS A 230 17.35 0.80 -18.95
CA LYS A 230 16.99 1.79 -19.98
C LYS A 230 16.30 1.01 -21.10
N LYS A 231 15.02 1.33 -21.35
CA LYS A 231 14.33 0.94 -22.57
C LYS A 231 14.75 1.88 -23.68
#